data_AF-F1W066-F1
#
_entry.id   AF-F1W066-F1
#
_cell.length_a   1.000
_cell.length_b   1.000
_cell.length_c   1.000
_cell.angle_alpha   90.00
_cell.angle_beta   90.00
_cell.angle_gamma   90.00
#
_symmetry.space_group_name_H-M   'P 1'
#
loop_
_entity.id
_entity.type
_entity.pdbx_description
1 polymer ?
#
loop_
_entity_poly.entity_id
_entity_poly.type
_entity_poly.pdbx_seq_one_letter_code
_entity_poly.pdbx_strand_id
1 'polypeptide(L)'
;MLGIGIGGTAERAMLMAKQSLMEDIDMYELRQRGPQNKTEELRIELCDKINALGIGAQGLGGLTTVLDVKIMMQPTHAASKPVAMIPNCAATRHAHFVLDGSGAVYLEPPLLSSWPDVKWVADTEKSKRVDLNTLTKEEVASWKPGQTLLLNGKMLTGRDAAHKRIQDMLAKGEALPVDFTNRVIYYVGPVDPVRDEAVGPAGPTTATRMDKFTDMMLEQTGLISMVGKAERGPEAIESIRKHKSAYLMAVGGAAYLVSKAIKSATVVGFADLGMEAIYEFDVQDMPVTVAVDSSGISVHNTGPKEWQEKIAHSALSQIPVVAA
;
A
#
# COMPACT_ATOMS: atom_id res chain seq x y z
N MET A 1 6.15 0.69 11.08
CA MET A 1 6.57 0.22 12.43
C MET A 1 5.62 -0.88 12.88
N LEU A 2 6.04 -1.77 13.77
CA LEU A 2 5.15 -2.71 14.46
C LEU A 2 5.09 -2.38 15.95
N GLY A 3 3.90 -2.30 16.52
CA GLY A 3 3.66 -2.18 17.94
C GLY A 3 3.18 -3.51 18.49
N ILE A 4 3.80 -3.96 19.58
CA ILE A 4 3.52 -5.23 20.22
C ILE A 4 3.17 -4.97 21.69
N GLY A 5 2.05 -5.53 22.14
CA GLY A 5 1.63 -5.53 23.53
C GLY A 5 1.67 -6.95 24.09
N ILE A 6 2.32 -7.15 25.24
CA ILE A 6 2.49 -8.48 25.84
C ILE A 6 1.99 -8.47 27.29
N GLY A 7 1.08 -9.38 27.62
CA GLY A 7 0.50 -9.53 28.96
C GLY A 7 -0.68 -8.59 29.22
N GLY A 8 -1.04 -8.42 30.49
CA GLY A 8 -2.34 -7.85 30.89
C GLY A 8 -3.52 -8.75 30.48
N THR A 9 -4.70 -8.15 30.32
CA THR A 9 -5.83 -8.80 29.64
C THR A 9 -5.70 -8.68 28.11
N ALA A 10 -6.57 -9.34 27.35
CA ALA A 10 -6.54 -9.26 25.89
C ALA A 10 -6.73 -7.83 25.36
N GLU A 11 -7.65 -7.07 25.96
CA GLU A 11 -7.92 -5.67 25.64
C GLU A 11 -6.71 -4.81 25.99
N ARG A 12 -6.06 -5.10 27.14
CA ARG A 12 -4.88 -4.38 27.57
C ARG A 12 -3.70 -4.59 26.62
N ALA A 13 -3.49 -5.81 26.12
CA ALA A 13 -2.45 -6.07 25.13
C ALA A 13 -2.67 -5.24 23.85
N MET A 14 -3.92 -5.14 23.35
CA MET A 14 -4.24 -4.31 22.19
C MET A 14 -3.97 -2.82 22.45
N LEU A 15 -4.35 -2.30 23.61
CA LEU A 15 -4.08 -0.91 24.01
C LEU A 15 -2.58 -0.64 24.07
N MET A 16 -1.81 -1.54 24.69
CA MET A 16 -0.35 -1.43 24.78
C MET A 16 0.32 -1.46 23.40
N ALA A 17 -0.12 -2.36 22.50
CA ALA A 17 0.37 -2.42 21.12
C ALA A 17 0.09 -1.12 20.35
N LYS A 18 -1.06 -0.48 20.58
CA LYS A 18 -1.39 0.81 19.96
C LYS A 18 -0.59 1.96 20.59
N GLN A 19 -0.46 1.97 21.90
CA GLN A 19 0.25 3.01 22.64
C GLN A 19 1.74 3.06 22.28
N SER A 20 2.38 1.90 22.14
CA SER A 20 3.81 1.82 21.82
C SER A 20 4.15 2.38 20.43
N LEU A 21 3.17 2.47 19.51
CA LEU A 21 3.34 3.07 18.18
C LEU A 21 3.39 4.60 18.17
N MET A 22 3.18 5.25 19.32
CA MET A 22 3.27 6.72 19.46
C MET A 22 4.68 7.18 19.86
N GLU A 23 5.61 6.25 20.07
CA GLU A 23 7.02 6.55 20.32
C GLU A 23 7.77 6.87 19.03
N ASP A 24 8.87 7.62 19.16
CA ASP A 24 9.77 7.93 18.05
C ASP A 24 10.42 6.66 17.48
N ILE A 25 10.76 6.69 16.19
CA ILE A 25 11.60 5.65 15.58
C ILE A 25 13.01 5.82 16.15
N ASP A 26 13.47 4.85 16.94
CA ASP A 26 14.74 4.92 17.68
C ASP A 26 15.61 3.66 17.51
N MET A 27 15.27 2.79 16.55
CA MET A 27 15.99 1.53 16.31
C MET A 27 17.48 1.74 15.99
N TYR A 28 17.83 2.85 15.32
CA TYR A 28 19.23 3.17 15.01
C TYR A 28 20.02 3.48 16.28
N GLU A 29 19.51 4.40 17.09
CA GLU A 29 20.08 4.82 18.37
C GLU A 29 20.16 3.64 19.33
N LEU A 30 19.11 2.80 19.37
CA LEU A 30 19.06 1.58 20.17
C LEU A 30 20.20 0.62 19.80
N ARG A 31 20.46 0.42 18.50
CA ARG A 31 21.56 -0.44 18.04
C ARG A 31 22.92 0.15 18.38
N GLN A 32 23.08 1.47 18.27
CA GLN A 32 24.34 2.15 18.58
C GLN A 32 24.70 2.06 20.07
N ARG A 33 23.72 2.29 20.96
CA ARG A 33 23.94 2.24 22.42
C ARG A 33 23.94 0.82 22.99
N GLY A 34 23.37 -0.15 22.27
CA GLY A 34 23.16 -1.52 22.73
C GLY A 34 21.94 -1.70 23.66
N PRO A 35 21.29 -2.88 23.64
CA PRO A 35 20.13 -3.16 24.48
C PRO A 35 20.50 -3.25 25.95
N GLN A 36 19.69 -2.67 26.83
CA GLN A 36 19.89 -2.65 28.28
C GLN A 36 19.02 -3.67 29.02
N ASN A 37 18.07 -4.31 28.31
CA ASN A 37 17.17 -5.29 28.88
C ASN A 37 16.65 -6.27 27.82
N LYS A 38 15.97 -7.34 28.27
CA LYS A 38 15.41 -8.39 27.38
C LYS A 38 14.36 -7.88 26.40
N THR A 39 13.62 -6.84 26.74
CA THR A 39 12.63 -6.25 25.82
C THR A 39 13.34 -5.56 24.65
N GLU A 40 14.41 -4.82 24.92
CA GLU A 40 15.23 -4.19 23.88
C GLU A 40 15.97 -5.21 23.01
N GLU A 41 16.52 -6.28 23.61
CA GLU A 41 17.08 -7.40 22.85
C GLU A 41 16.04 -7.97 21.86
N LEU A 42 14.81 -8.20 22.34
CA LEU A 42 13.72 -8.72 21.53
C LEU A 42 13.28 -7.73 20.42
N ARG A 43 13.28 -6.42 20.68
CA ARG A 43 12.99 -5.40 19.66
C ARG A 43 13.97 -5.51 18.49
N ILE A 44 15.27 -5.58 18.79
CA ILE A 44 16.35 -5.69 17.80
C ILE A 44 16.21 -7.01 17.02
N GLU A 45 16.04 -8.12 17.74
CA GLU A 45 15.89 -9.46 17.15
C GLU A 45 14.71 -9.53 16.18
N LEU A 46 13.54 -9.03 16.57
CA LEU A 46 12.36 -9.02 15.72
C LEU A 46 12.56 -8.12 14.50
N CYS A 47 13.12 -6.92 14.68
CA CYS A 47 13.40 -6.02 13.57
C CYS A 47 14.30 -6.67 12.51
N ASP A 48 15.38 -7.34 12.96
CA ASP A 48 16.31 -8.05 12.07
C ASP A 48 15.63 -9.24 11.37
N LYS A 49 14.91 -10.07 12.12
CA LYS A 49 14.20 -11.23 11.55
C LYS A 49 13.15 -10.82 10.53
N ILE A 50 12.39 -9.76 10.79
CA ILE A 50 11.34 -9.28 9.87
C ILE A 50 11.97 -8.72 8.58
N ASN A 51 13.04 -7.93 8.70
CA ASN A 51 13.73 -7.39 7.53
C ASN A 51 14.45 -8.48 6.74
N ALA A 52 14.98 -9.51 7.40
CA ALA A 52 15.55 -10.69 6.76
C ALA A 52 14.55 -11.52 5.95
N LEU A 53 13.24 -11.34 6.15
CA LEU A 53 12.21 -11.96 5.29
C LEU A 53 12.24 -11.41 3.85
N GLY A 54 12.99 -10.34 3.58
CA GLY A 54 13.13 -9.78 2.23
C GLY A 54 11.85 -9.15 1.66
N ILE A 55 10.77 -9.03 2.45
CA ILE A 55 9.46 -8.53 1.99
C ILE A 55 9.59 -7.12 1.40
N GLY A 56 10.33 -6.24 2.09
CA GLY A 56 10.62 -4.89 1.64
C GLY A 56 9.40 -3.95 1.65
N ALA A 57 9.62 -2.74 1.15
CA ALA A 57 8.57 -1.74 1.05
C ALA A 57 7.48 -2.19 0.09
N GLN A 58 6.21 -2.07 0.52
CA GLN A 58 5.02 -2.51 -0.23
C GLN A 58 4.96 -4.01 -0.56
N GLY A 59 5.88 -4.84 -0.07
CA GLY A 59 5.91 -6.28 -0.38
C GLY A 59 6.53 -6.62 -1.74
N LEU A 60 7.26 -5.68 -2.37
CA LEU A 60 7.89 -5.86 -3.68
C LEU A 60 9.28 -6.52 -3.64
N GLY A 61 9.76 -6.87 -2.45
CA GLY A 61 11.15 -7.23 -2.23
C GLY A 61 11.99 -6.03 -1.76
N GLY A 62 12.83 -6.22 -0.75
CA GLY A 62 13.73 -5.16 -0.27
C GLY A 62 14.37 -5.45 1.09
N LEU A 63 15.26 -4.55 1.51
CA LEU A 63 15.97 -4.62 2.80
C LEU A 63 15.11 -4.24 3.99
N THR A 64 14.11 -3.38 3.78
CA THR A 64 13.39 -2.74 4.88
C THR A 64 11.90 -2.94 4.71
N THR A 65 11.37 -3.86 5.50
CA THR A 65 9.93 -4.09 5.70
C THR A 65 9.44 -3.24 6.87
N VAL A 66 10.24 -3.16 7.94
CA VAL A 66 9.95 -2.39 9.15
C VAL A 66 11.11 -1.47 9.50
N LEU A 67 10.77 -0.25 9.89
CA LEU A 67 11.73 0.73 10.42
C LEU A 67 12.02 0.52 11.92
N ASP A 68 11.03 0.02 12.65
CA ASP A 68 11.12 -0.19 14.10
C ASP A 68 10.07 -1.22 14.56
N VAL A 69 10.37 -1.86 15.69
CA VAL A 69 9.48 -2.72 16.48
C VAL A 69 9.43 -2.17 17.90
N LYS A 70 8.24 -1.79 18.36
CA LYS A 70 7.96 -1.23 19.69
C LYS A 70 7.25 -2.27 20.53
N ILE A 71 7.71 -2.50 21.77
CA ILE A 71 7.16 -3.53 22.66
C ILE A 71 6.82 -2.90 24.00
N MET A 72 5.56 -3.04 24.43
CA MET A 72 5.11 -2.69 25.77
C MET A 72 4.60 -3.95 26.48
N MET A 73 5.00 -4.12 27.74
CA MET A 73 4.73 -5.35 28.50
C MET A 73 4.08 -5.04 29.85
N GLN A 74 3.19 -5.93 30.29
CA GLN A 74 2.62 -5.91 31.64
C GLN A 74 2.49 -7.32 32.22
N PRO A 75 2.46 -7.47 33.56
CA PRO A 75 2.12 -8.73 34.20
C PRO A 75 0.76 -9.28 33.73
N THR A 76 0.59 -10.60 33.75
CA THR A 76 -0.64 -11.30 33.34
C THR A 76 -0.93 -12.43 34.31
N HIS A 77 -2.20 -12.87 34.36
CA HIS A 77 -2.59 -14.06 35.11
C HIS A 77 -1.83 -15.29 34.60
N ALA A 78 -1.38 -16.18 35.49
CA ALA A 78 -0.49 -17.29 35.13
C ALA A 78 -1.07 -18.24 34.07
N ALA A 79 -2.40 -18.39 34.00
CA ALA A 79 -3.09 -19.19 32.99
C ALA A 79 -3.31 -18.46 31.64
N SER A 80 -2.75 -17.26 31.45
CA SER A 80 -2.99 -16.44 30.25
C SER A 80 -1.74 -15.69 29.83
N LYS A 81 -1.52 -15.56 28.52
CA LYS A 81 -0.45 -14.73 27.96
C LYS A 81 -0.93 -14.01 26.69
N PRO A 82 -1.75 -12.96 26.81
CA PRO A 82 -2.18 -12.20 25.65
C PRO A 82 -0.99 -11.55 24.95
N VAL A 83 -1.02 -11.60 23.62
CA VAL A 83 -0.05 -10.92 22.75
C VAL A 83 -0.82 -10.25 21.63
N ALA A 84 -0.60 -8.97 21.42
CA ALA A 84 -1.21 -8.18 20.36
C ALA A 84 -0.14 -7.57 19.47
N MET A 85 -0.42 -7.45 18.16
CA MET A 85 0.44 -6.80 17.18
C MET A 85 -0.40 -5.83 16.36
N ILE A 86 0.06 -4.60 16.24
CA ILE A 86 -0.58 -3.56 15.43
C ILE A 86 0.48 -2.91 14.53
N PRO A 87 0.29 -2.86 13.21
CA PRO A 87 1.17 -2.10 12.33
C PRO A 87 0.82 -0.60 12.34
N ASN A 88 1.84 0.26 12.28
CA ASN A 88 1.70 1.67 11.92
C ASN A 88 2.25 1.90 10.51
N CYS A 89 1.44 2.51 9.65
CA CYS A 89 1.71 2.64 8.22
C CYS A 89 2.48 3.93 7.89
N ALA A 90 2.75 4.16 6.60
CA ALA A 90 3.43 5.37 6.11
C ALA A 90 2.71 6.68 6.47
N ALA A 91 1.39 6.64 6.70
CA ALA A 91 0.62 7.75 7.22
C ALA A 91 0.65 7.78 8.76
N THR A 92 1.85 7.79 9.34
CA THR A 92 2.07 7.91 10.78
C THR A 92 1.70 9.32 11.24
N ARG A 93 0.58 9.44 11.96
CA ARG A 93 -0.03 10.74 12.29
C ARG A 93 -0.45 10.73 13.76
N HIS A 94 0.34 11.38 14.58
CA HIS A 94 0.06 11.69 15.98
C HIS A 94 0.76 13.00 16.34
N ALA A 95 0.30 13.64 17.40
CA ALA A 95 0.93 14.85 17.94
C ALA A 95 0.90 14.76 19.47
N HIS A 96 2.00 15.15 20.10
CA HIS A 96 2.08 15.33 21.55
C HIS A 96 2.18 16.82 21.84
N PHE A 97 1.45 17.28 22.85
CA PHE A 97 1.51 18.68 23.29
C PHE A 97 1.40 18.72 24.82
N VAL A 98 1.95 19.78 25.40
CA VAL A 98 1.87 20.07 26.83
C VAL A 98 1.04 21.33 27.01
N LEU A 99 0.14 21.32 27.98
CA LEU A 99 -0.63 22.50 28.36
C LEU A 99 0.07 23.18 29.54
N ASP A 100 0.68 24.34 29.28
CA ASP A 100 1.42 25.14 30.28
C ASP A 100 0.90 26.59 30.41
N GLY A 101 -0.13 26.95 29.64
CA GLY A 101 -0.70 28.30 29.63
C GLY A 101 0.00 29.30 28.71
N SER A 102 1.00 28.89 27.92
CA SER A 102 1.74 29.76 27.00
C SER A 102 0.96 30.20 25.75
N GLY A 103 -0.17 29.55 25.44
CA GLY A 103 -1.04 29.88 24.31
C GLY A 103 -1.11 28.79 23.25
N ALA A 104 -1.44 29.16 22.02
CA ALA A 104 -1.58 28.23 20.91
C ALA A 104 -0.21 27.73 20.42
N VAL A 105 -0.12 26.43 20.12
CA VAL A 105 1.04 25.83 19.45
C VAL A 105 0.89 26.00 17.94
N TYR A 106 1.96 26.46 17.29
CA TYR A 106 2.06 26.53 15.83
C TYR A 106 3.06 25.47 15.36
N LEU A 107 2.65 24.61 14.42
CA LEU A 107 3.52 23.59 13.84
C LEU A 107 4.13 24.13 12.55
N GLU A 108 5.40 24.49 12.59
CA GLU A 108 6.15 24.89 11.40
C GLU A 108 6.44 23.64 10.53
N PRO A 109 6.09 23.65 9.23
CA PRO A 109 6.48 22.58 8.33
C PRO A 109 8.01 22.42 8.30
N PRO A 110 8.53 21.18 8.27
CA PRO A 110 9.97 20.95 8.23
C PRO A 110 10.57 21.53 6.94
N LEU A 111 11.78 22.08 7.04
CA LEU A 111 12.52 22.58 5.89
C LEU A 111 12.85 21.43 4.93
N LEU A 112 12.68 21.63 3.63
CA LEU A 112 13.05 20.62 2.62
C LEU A 112 14.54 20.27 2.69
N SER A 113 15.39 21.21 3.10
CA SER A 113 16.84 20.99 3.31
C SER A 113 17.17 20.06 4.48
N SER A 114 16.20 19.74 5.35
CA SER A 114 16.38 18.75 6.44
C SER A 114 16.25 17.31 5.94
N TRP A 115 15.74 17.10 4.73
CA TRP A 115 15.64 15.78 4.12
C TRP A 115 16.98 15.40 3.47
N PRO A 116 17.34 14.12 3.43
CA PRO A 116 18.55 13.68 2.73
C PRO A 116 18.48 14.09 1.24
N ASP A 117 19.65 14.42 0.67
CA ASP A 117 19.78 14.73 -0.76
C ASP A 117 19.59 13.46 -1.59
N VAL A 118 18.32 13.14 -1.87
CA VAL A 118 17.94 11.99 -2.68
C VAL A 118 18.07 12.35 -4.16
N LYS A 119 19.24 12.09 -4.73
CA LYS A 119 19.53 12.26 -6.17
C LYS A 119 18.92 11.16 -7.06
N TRP A 120 17.94 10.43 -6.56
CA TRP A 120 17.28 9.40 -7.34
C TRP A 120 16.43 10.07 -8.42
N VAL A 121 16.61 9.64 -9.66
CA VAL A 121 15.83 10.08 -10.81
C VAL A 121 15.05 8.87 -11.32
N ALA A 122 13.76 9.06 -11.56
CA ALA A 122 12.94 8.02 -12.16
C ALA A 122 13.48 7.66 -13.54
N ASP A 123 13.72 6.38 -13.79
CA ASP A 123 14.12 5.88 -15.10
C ASP A 123 12.88 5.75 -15.98
N THR A 124 12.45 6.89 -16.54
CA THR A 124 11.27 6.96 -17.41
C THR A 124 11.48 6.32 -18.78
N GLU A 125 12.74 6.07 -19.17
CA GLU A 125 13.09 5.38 -20.40
C GLU A 125 12.89 3.86 -20.28
N LYS A 126 13.16 3.29 -19.09
CA LYS A 126 12.80 1.88 -18.80
C LYS A 126 11.32 1.68 -18.52
N SER A 127 10.62 2.73 -18.09
CA SER A 127 9.20 2.64 -17.78
C SER A 127 8.37 2.63 -19.06
N LYS A 128 7.48 1.64 -19.23
CA LYS A 128 6.64 1.54 -20.43
C LYS A 128 5.44 2.48 -20.29
N ARG A 129 5.29 3.44 -21.20
CA ARG A 129 4.07 4.26 -21.29
C ARG A 129 2.95 3.44 -21.92
N VAL A 130 1.76 3.51 -21.32
CA VAL A 130 0.57 2.76 -21.74
C VAL A 130 -0.57 3.72 -21.96
N ASP A 131 -1.16 3.72 -23.15
CA ASP A 131 -2.40 4.44 -23.44
C ASP A 131 -3.61 3.56 -23.08
N LEU A 132 -4.36 3.99 -22.08
CA LEU A 132 -5.54 3.32 -21.56
C LEU A 132 -6.73 3.41 -22.52
N ASN A 133 -6.77 4.42 -23.40
CA ASN A 133 -7.90 4.62 -24.30
C ASN A 133 -7.92 3.62 -25.47
N THR A 134 -6.77 3.01 -25.77
CA THR A 134 -6.58 2.04 -26.85
C THR A 134 -6.05 0.69 -26.34
N LEU A 135 -6.20 0.42 -25.04
CA LEU A 135 -5.60 -0.74 -24.38
C LEU A 135 -6.20 -2.05 -24.90
N THR A 136 -5.34 -3.01 -25.28
CA THR A 136 -5.76 -4.34 -25.77
C THR A 136 -5.33 -5.46 -24.84
N LYS A 137 -5.93 -6.64 -25.00
CA LYS A 137 -5.61 -7.83 -24.19
C LYS A 137 -4.19 -8.31 -24.44
N GLU A 138 -3.71 -8.18 -25.68
CA GLU A 138 -2.36 -8.55 -26.08
C GLU A 138 -1.31 -7.66 -25.40
N GLU A 139 -1.57 -6.36 -25.32
CA GLU A 139 -0.72 -5.41 -24.61
C GLU A 139 -0.65 -5.76 -23.12
N VAL A 140 -1.79 -5.98 -22.45
CA VAL A 140 -1.84 -6.41 -21.04
C VAL A 140 -1.10 -7.74 -20.82
N ALA A 141 -1.28 -8.70 -21.73
CA ALA A 141 -0.64 -10.00 -21.65
C ALA A 141 0.89 -9.93 -21.80
N SER A 142 1.42 -8.87 -22.42
CA SER A 142 2.86 -8.65 -22.60
C SER A 142 3.59 -8.24 -21.32
N TRP A 143 2.86 -7.67 -20.35
CA TRP A 143 3.45 -7.11 -19.13
C TRP A 143 4.10 -8.18 -18.26
N LYS A 144 5.17 -7.81 -17.56
CA LYS A 144 5.96 -8.72 -16.71
C LYS A 144 5.96 -8.28 -15.25
N PRO A 145 5.97 -9.21 -14.28
CA PRO A 145 6.00 -8.87 -12.86
C PRO A 145 7.19 -7.96 -12.53
N GLY A 146 6.97 -6.92 -11.73
CA GLY A 146 7.97 -5.92 -11.37
C GLY A 146 8.22 -4.84 -12.43
N GLN A 147 7.66 -4.96 -13.64
CA GLN A 147 7.74 -3.91 -14.65
C GLN A 147 7.04 -2.64 -14.17
N THR A 148 7.67 -1.48 -14.39
CA THR A 148 7.07 -0.17 -14.12
C THR A 148 6.38 0.35 -15.37
N LEU A 149 5.13 0.80 -15.21
CA LEU A 149 4.30 1.38 -16.26
C LEU A 149 3.95 2.82 -15.91
N LEU A 150 3.73 3.63 -16.95
CA LEU A 150 3.21 4.99 -16.86
C LEU A 150 1.88 5.05 -17.60
N LEU A 151 0.78 5.02 -16.84
CA LEU A 151 -0.56 4.98 -17.41
C LEU A 151 -1.01 6.38 -17.86
N ASN A 152 -1.58 6.46 -19.06
CA ASN A 152 -2.09 7.67 -19.66
C ASN A 152 -3.51 7.43 -20.21
N GLY A 153 -4.45 8.33 -19.98
CA GLY A 153 -5.83 8.23 -20.48
C GLY A 153 -6.85 7.82 -19.42
N LYS A 154 -8.02 7.35 -19.87
CA LYS A 154 -9.21 7.20 -19.03
C LYS A 154 -9.27 5.87 -18.27
N MET A 155 -9.42 5.94 -16.95
CA MET A 155 -9.66 4.78 -16.09
C MET A 155 -10.89 4.97 -15.21
N LEU A 156 -11.52 3.87 -14.81
CA LEU A 156 -12.64 3.90 -13.88
C LEU A 156 -12.14 3.73 -12.44
N THR A 157 -12.92 4.16 -11.47
CA THR A 157 -12.69 3.86 -10.06
C THR A 157 -13.78 2.97 -9.50
N GLY A 158 -13.49 2.30 -8.40
CA GLY A 158 -14.50 1.60 -7.63
C GLY A 158 -13.86 0.75 -6.56
N ARG A 159 -14.45 0.71 -5.37
CA ARG A 159 -14.00 -0.15 -4.28
C ARG A 159 -15.16 -0.95 -3.69
N ASP A 160 -15.11 -1.26 -2.41
CA ASP A 160 -15.95 -2.23 -1.71
C ASP A 160 -17.46 -2.12 -2.04
N ALA A 161 -18.07 -0.95 -1.84
CA ALA A 161 -19.51 -0.75 -2.06
C ALA A 161 -19.91 -0.76 -3.54
N ALA A 162 -19.09 -0.17 -4.42
CA ALA A 162 -19.33 -0.19 -5.86
C ALA A 162 -19.29 -1.63 -6.41
N HIS A 163 -18.29 -2.44 -6.02
CA HIS A 163 -18.21 -3.84 -6.46
C HIS A 163 -19.38 -4.66 -5.94
N LYS A 164 -19.79 -4.43 -4.69
CA LYS A 164 -20.97 -5.11 -4.14
C LYS A 164 -22.23 -4.76 -4.92
N ARG A 165 -22.43 -3.48 -5.26
CA ARG A 165 -23.58 -3.04 -6.04
C ARG A 165 -23.56 -3.59 -7.47
N ILE A 166 -22.39 -3.61 -8.13
CA ILE A 166 -22.22 -4.23 -9.45
C ILE A 166 -22.62 -5.70 -9.41
N GLN A 167 -22.14 -6.45 -8.41
CA GLN A 167 -22.52 -7.86 -8.20
C GLN A 167 -24.04 -8.01 -8.09
N ASP A 168 -24.70 -7.18 -7.27
CA ASP A 168 -26.15 -7.26 -7.04
C ASP A 168 -26.96 -6.93 -8.30
N MET A 169 -26.50 -5.96 -9.10
CA MET A 169 -27.13 -5.60 -10.38
C MET A 169 -26.99 -6.72 -11.41
N LEU A 170 -25.78 -7.28 -11.57
CA LEU A 170 -25.53 -8.39 -12.49
C LEU A 170 -26.33 -9.64 -12.12
N ALA A 171 -26.44 -9.95 -10.81
CA ALA A 171 -27.26 -11.05 -10.33
C ALA A 171 -28.76 -10.90 -10.67
N LYS A 172 -29.24 -9.67 -10.87
CA LYS A 172 -30.60 -9.35 -11.30
C LYS A 172 -30.76 -9.16 -12.81
N GLY A 173 -29.66 -9.23 -13.58
CA GLY A 173 -29.66 -8.93 -15.01
C GLY A 173 -29.87 -7.45 -15.34
N GLU A 174 -29.58 -6.55 -14.39
CA GLU A 174 -29.69 -5.10 -14.59
C GLU A 174 -28.49 -4.56 -15.38
N ALA A 175 -28.72 -3.52 -16.21
CA ALA A 175 -27.65 -2.85 -16.94
C ALA A 175 -26.78 -2.01 -15.99
N LEU A 176 -25.46 -2.13 -16.14
CA LEU A 176 -24.50 -1.32 -15.36
C LEU A 176 -24.51 0.14 -15.84
N PRO A 177 -24.24 1.12 -14.95
CA PRO A 177 -24.24 2.54 -15.31
C PRO A 177 -23.06 2.95 -16.21
N VAL A 178 -22.05 2.09 -16.32
CA VAL A 178 -20.84 2.30 -17.13
C VAL A 178 -20.41 1.00 -17.80
N ASP A 179 -19.76 1.12 -18.95
CA ASP A 179 -19.12 0.00 -19.64
C ASP A 179 -17.68 -0.19 -19.15
N PHE A 180 -17.34 -1.42 -18.77
CA PHE A 180 -16.02 -1.80 -18.28
C PHE A 180 -15.16 -2.48 -19.36
N THR A 181 -15.69 -2.69 -20.56
CA THR A 181 -15.01 -3.35 -21.66
C THR A 181 -13.68 -2.66 -21.97
N ASN A 182 -12.57 -3.39 -21.87
CA ASN A 182 -11.21 -2.89 -22.06
C ASN A 182 -10.80 -1.72 -21.13
N ARG A 183 -11.54 -1.51 -20.04
CA ARG A 183 -11.22 -0.48 -19.04
C ARG A 183 -10.32 -1.02 -17.95
N VAL A 184 -9.54 -0.12 -17.35
CA VAL A 184 -8.81 -0.35 -16.11
C VAL A 184 -9.60 0.24 -14.95
N ILE A 185 -9.75 -0.51 -13.85
CA ILE A 185 -10.39 -0.03 -12.62
C ILE A 185 -9.34 0.25 -11.54
N TYR A 186 -9.43 1.43 -10.91
CA TYR A 186 -8.62 1.82 -9.78
C TYR A 186 -9.39 1.67 -8.47
N TYR A 187 -8.85 0.89 -7.56
CA TYR A 187 -9.37 0.75 -6.20
C TYR A 187 -8.94 1.96 -5.38
N VAL A 188 -9.79 2.98 -5.35
CA VAL A 188 -9.53 4.26 -4.67
C VAL A 188 -10.80 4.79 -4.05
N GLY A 189 -10.66 5.46 -2.91
CA GLY A 189 -11.67 6.37 -2.38
C GLY A 189 -11.06 7.76 -2.37
N PRO A 190 -11.29 8.58 -3.42
CA PRO A 190 -10.68 9.90 -3.49
C PRO A 190 -11.22 10.81 -2.39
N VAL A 191 -10.38 11.72 -1.91
CA VAL A 191 -10.81 12.84 -1.05
C VAL A 191 -11.40 13.93 -1.93
N ASP A 192 -12.38 14.66 -1.39
CA ASP A 192 -12.98 15.80 -2.07
C ASP A 192 -11.92 16.83 -2.47
N PRO A 193 -11.95 17.35 -3.71
CA PRO A 193 -11.01 18.37 -4.15
C PRO A 193 -11.21 19.66 -3.37
N VAL A 194 -10.12 20.37 -3.11
CA VAL A 194 -10.16 21.74 -2.62
C VAL A 194 -9.73 22.71 -3.71
N ARG A 195 -10.46 23.83 -3.83
CA ARG A 195 -10.19 24.90 -4.80
C ARG A 195 -10.20 24.37 -6.24
N ASP A 196 -9.07 24.41 -6.93
CA ASP A 196 -8.86 24.10 -8.34
C ASP A 196 -8.28 22.69 -8.57
N GLU A 197 -8.19 21.87 -7.52
CA GLU A 197 -7.77 20.48 -7.66
C GLU A 197 -8.75 19.68 -8.52
N ALA A 198 -8.23 18.88 -9.47
CA ALA A 198 -9.03 17.92 -10.22
C ALA A 198 -9.67 16.87 -9.29
N VAL A 199 -8.92 16.46 -8.27
CA VAL A 199 -9.33 15.55 -7.20
C VAL A 199 -8.39 15.75 -6.01
N GLY A 200 -8.89 15.55 -4.78
CA GLY A 200 -8.05 15.53 -3.59
C GLY A 200 -7.11 14.30 -3.57
N PRO A 201 -6.41 14.04 -2.45
CA PRO A 201 -5.58 12.84 -2.31
C PRO A 201 -6.31 11.55 -2.72
N ALA A 202 -5.71 10.79 -3.65
CA ALA A 202 -6.36 9.67 -4.33
C ALA A 202 -5.45 8.41 -4.33
N GLY A 203 -5.07 7.97 -3.14
CA GLY A 203 -4.20 6.82 -2.94
C GLY A 203 -4.90 5.46 -3.08
N PRO A 204 -4.15 4.39 -3.38
CA PRO A 204 -4.73 3.08 -3.61
C PRO A 204 -5.30 2.47 -2.33
N THR A 205 -6.31 1.64 -2.53
CA THR A 205 -6.96 0.81 -1.53
C THR A 205 -6.46 -0.64 -1.60
N THR A 206 -6.50 -1.36 -0.47
CA THR A 206 -6.07 -2.77 -0.37
C THR A 206 -6.88 -3.64 -1.33
N ALA A 207 -6.20 -4.22 -2.33
CA ALA A 207 -6.83 -4.94 -3.42
C ALA A 207 -7.44 -6.28 -3.00
N THR A 208 -6.88 -6.93 -1.99
CA THR A 208 -7.36 -8.23 -1.46
C THR A 208 -8.84 -8.20 -1.06
N ARG A 209 -9.36 -7.04 -0.68
CA ARG A 209 -10.79 -6.89 -0.32
C ARG A 209 -11.74 -7.07 -1.52
N MET A 210 -11.22 -6.90 -2.74
CA MET A 210 -11.95 -7.07 -3.99
C MET A 210 -11.75 -8.46 -4.63
N ASP A 211 -10.96 -9.35 -4.01
CA ASP A 211 -10.63 -10.67 -4.59
C ASP A 211 -11.89 -11.49 -4.91
N LYS A 212 -12.85 -11.52 -3.98
CA LYS A 212 -14.14 -12.24 -4.15
C LYS A 212 -15.00 -11.73 -5.32
N PHE A 213 -14.71 -10.55 -5.87
CA PHE A 213 -15.42 -9.97 -7.01
C PHE A 213 -14.65 -10.11 -8.32
N THR A 214 -13.37 -10.52 -8.27
CA THR A 214 -12.44 -10.39 -9.41
C THR A 214 -12.87 -11.24 -10.60
N ASP A 215 -13.24 -12.50 -10.39
CA ASP A 215 -13.67 -13.36 -11.49
C ASP A 215 -14.95 -12.85 -12.15
N MET A 216 -15.92 -12.41 -11.35
CA MET A 216 -17.14 -11.80 -11.86
C MET A 216 -16.84 -10.55 -12.70
N MET A 217 -15.99 -9.65 -12.20
CA MET A 217 -15.66 -8.42 -12.93
C MET A 217 -14.97 -8.73 -14.26
N LEU A 218 -13.98 -9.63 -14.27
CA LEU A 218 -13.23 -9.97 -15.48
C LEU A 218 -14.09 -10.73 -16.49
N GLU A 219 -14.88 -11.71 -16.04
CA GLU A 219 -15.71 -12.55 -16.91
C GLU A 219 -16.91 -11.79 -17.47
N GLN A 220 -17.66 -11.07 -16.63
CA GLN A 220 -18.98 -10.56 -17.00
C GLN A 220 -18.99 -9.12 -17.50
N THR A 221 -17.95 -8.33 -17.20
CA THR A 221 -17.94 -6.89 -17.53
C THR A 221 -16.94 -6.50 -18.61
N GLY A 222 -16.03 -7.42 -19.00
CA GLY A 222 -14.98 -7.13 -19.98
C GLY A 222 -13.83 -6.26 -19.44
N LEU A 223 -13.77 -6.05 -18.12
CA LEU A 223 -12.67 -5.38 -17.44
C LEU A 223 -11.33 -6.03 -17.79
N ILE A 224 -10.31 -5.22 -18.10
CA ILE A 224 -9.04 -5.74 -18.63
C ILE A 224 -7.90 -5.74 -17.62
N SER A 225 -7.91 -4.83 -16.65
CA SER A 225 -6.90 -4.75 -15.60
C SER A 225 -7.41 -3.97 -14.38
N MET A 226 -6.69 -4.10 -13.26
CA MET A 226 -7.04 -3.49 -11.98
C MET A 226 -5.80 -2.82 -11.38
N VAL A 227 -5.99 -1.68 -10.70
CA VAL A 227 -4.97 -0.96 -9.94
C VAL A 227 -5.36 -0.92 -8.46
N GLY A 228 -4.44 -1.21 -7.56
CA GLY A 228 -4.66 -1.14 -6.10
C GLY A 228 -3.37 -1.08 -5.30
N LYS A 229 -3.40 -1.56 -4.06
CA LYS A 229 -2.20 -1.84 -3.24
C LYS A 229 -2.30 -3.18 -2.54
N ALA A 230 -1.15 -3.65 -2.06
CA ALA A 230 -0.95 -4.96 -1.43
C ALA A 230 -1.10 -6.14 -2.39
N GLU A 231 -0.80 -7.33 -1.88
CA GLU A 231 -0.89 -8.60 -2.58
C GLU A 231 -2.33 -8.98 -2.92
N ARG A 232 -2.46 -9.86 -3.93
CA ARG A 232 -3.72 -10.54 -4.27
C ARG A 232 -3.69 -11.94 -3.67
N GLY A 233 -4.83 -12.42 -3.21
CA GLY A 233 -5.01 -13.80 -2.78
C GLY A 233 -4.98 -14.79 -3.95
N PRO A 234 -4.86 -16.10 -3.65
CA PRO A 234 -4.70 -17.14 -4.66
C PRO A 234 -5.88 -17.21 -5.65
N GLU A 235 -7.11 -17.01 -5.19
CA GLU A 235 -8.31 -17.01 -6.04
C GLU A 235 -8.26 -15.88 -7.09
N ALA A 236 -7.86 -14.68 -6.68
CA ALA A 236 -7.74 -13.55 -7.58
C ALA A 236 -6.57 -13.72 -8.57
N ILE A 237 -5.43 -14.27 -8.13
CA ILE A 237 -4.30 -14.59 -9.01
C ILE A 237 -4.73 -15.59 -10.09
N GLU A 238 -5.46 -16.63 -9.68
CA GLU A 238 -5.96 -17.64 -10.61
C GLU A 238 -6.96 -17.06 -11.61
N SER A 239 -7.85 -16.18 -11.17
CA SER A 239 -8.77 -15.48 -12.07
C SER A 239 -8.03 -14.55 -13.04
N ILE A 240 -7.02 -13.80 -12.59
CA ILE A 240 -6.15 -12.98 -13.45
C ILE A 240 -5.53 -13.84 -14.55
N ARG A 241 -5.00 -15.01 -14.18
CA ARG A 241 -4.40 -15.97 -15.12
C ARG A 241 -5.41 -16.54 -16.12
N LYS A 242 -6.61 -16.92 -15.65
CA LYS A 242 -7.72 -17.44 -16.45
C LYS A 242 -8.13 -16.44 -17.54
N HIS A 243 -8.24 -15.16 -17.19
CA HIS A 243 -8.73 -14.09 -18.08
C HIS A 243 -7.64 -13.35 -18.85
N LYS A 244 -6.36 -13.72 -18.68
CA LYS A 244 -5.20 -13.02 -19.25
C LYS A 244 -5.18 -11.53 -18.89
N SER A 245 -5.66 -11.20 -17.70
CA SER A 245 -5.64 -9.84 -17.15
C SER A 245 -4.29 -9.56 -16.47
N ALA A 246 -4.17 -8.40 -15.82
CA ALA A 246 -3.05 -8.09 -14.93
C ALA A 246 -3.56 -7.28 -13.73
N TYR A 247 -2.83 -7.38 -12.61
CA TYR A 247 -3.01 -6.50 -11.47
C TYR A 247 -1.79 -5.60 -11.30
N LEU A 248 -2.05 -4.31 -11.21
CA LEU A 248 -1.08 -3.24 -11.09
C LEU A 248 -1.15 -2.66 -9.67
N MET A 249 0.00 -2.27 -9.14
CA MET A 249 0.09 -1.63 -7.84
C MET A 249 0.51 -0.18 -7.99
N ALA A 250 -0.30 0.73 -7.44
CA ALA A 250 0.11 2.11 -7.21
C ALA A 250 0.79 2.23 -5.84
N VAL A 251 1.61 3.26 -5.66
CA VAL A 251 2.37 3.47 -4.43
C VAL A 251 1.45 3.77 -3.24
N GLY A 252 1.40 2.83 -2.29
CA GLY A 252 0.66 3.01 -1.04
C GLY A 252 1.26 4.12 -0.16
N GLY A 253 0.41 5.00 0.37
CA GLY A 253 0.83 6.10 1.27
C GLY A 253 1.18 7.41 0.57
N ALA A 254 1.42 7.40 -0.74
CA ALA A 254 1.75 8.59 -1.54
C ALA A 254 0.52 9.25 -2.20
N ALA A 255 -0.64 9.26 -1.52
CA ALA A 255 -1.93 9.62 -2.11
C ALA A 255 -1.98 10.99 -2.79
N TYR A 256 -1.31 11.99 -2.21
CA TYR A 256 -1.21 13.34 -2.78
C TYR A 256 -0.33 13.39 -4.03
N LEU A 257 0.77 12.63 -4.07
CA LEU A 257 1.62 12.57 -5.27
C LEU A 257 0.91 11.84 -6.41
N VAL A 258 0.23 10.73 -6.09
CA VAL A 258 -0.57 9.98 -7.06
C VAL A 258 -1.69 10.84 -7.64
N SER A 259 -2.35 11.70 -6.83
CA SER A 259 -3.40 12.57 -7.35
C SER A 259 -2.90 13.62 -8.34
N LYS A 260 -1.60 13.97 -8.34
CA LYS A 260 -1.03 14.88 -9.36
C LYS A 260 -0.99 14.28 -10.77
N ALA A 261 -1.06 12.95 -10.89
CA ALA A 261 -1.21 12.29 -12.18
C ALA A 261 -2.66 12.42 -12.72
N ILE A 262 -3.65 12.68 -11.87
CA ILE A 262 -5.07 12.78 -12.24
C ILE A 262 -5.36 14.20 -12.72
N LYS A 263 -5.83 14.34 -13.97
CA LYS A 263 -6.08 15.63 -14.63
C LYS A 263 -7.55 16.00 -14.64
N SER A 264 -8.45 15.02 -14.57
CA SER A 264 -9.88 15.23 -14.34
C SER A 264 -10.49 14.04 -13.60
N ALA A 265 -11.57 14.29 -12.87
CA ALA A 265 -12.35 13.28 -12.17
C ALA A 265 -13.85 13.58 -12.32
N THR A 266 -14.60 12.67 -12.92
CA THR A 266 -16.05 12.83 -13.14
C THR A 266 -16.79 11.64 -12.55
N VAL A 267 -17.82 11.88 -11.73
CA VAL A 267 -18.70 10.79 -11.28
C VAL A 267 -19.53 10.28 -12.46
N VAL A 268 -19.42 8.99 -12.74
CA VAL A 268 -20.10 8.31 -13.86
C VAL A 268 -21.06 7.22 -13.40
N GLY A 269 -21.03 6.84 -12.12
CA GLY A 269 -21.98 5.88 -11.56
C GLY A 269 -22.02 5.90 -10.04
N PHE A 270 -23.18 5.58 -9.48
CA PHE A 270 -23.39 5.42 -8.02
C PHE A 270 -22.98 6.64 -7.19
N ALA A 271 -23.36 7.84 -7.61
CA ALA A 271 -23.02 9.09 -6.92
C ALA A 271 -23.42 9.11 -5.43
N ASP A 272 -24.47 8.36 -5.07
CA ASP A 272 -24.95 8.19 -3.69
C ASP A 272 -23.95 7.47 -2.77
N LEU A 273 -22.94 6.80 -3.32
CA LEU A 273 -21.88 6.13 -2.56
C LEU A 273 -20.74 7.06 -2.11
N GLY A 274 -20.80 8.36 -2.42
CA GLY A 274 -19.79 9.34 -2.03
C GLY A 274 -18.39 8.99 -2.55
N MET A 275 -17.41 8.87 -1.65
CA MET A 275 -16.05 8.44 -2.01
C MET A 275 -15.96 7.02 -2.60
N GLU A 276 -17.03 6.22 -2.53
CA GLU A 276 -17.09 4.88 -3.15
C GLU A 276 -17.82 4.87 -4.50
N ALA A 277 -18.23 6.03 -5.02
CA ALA A 277 -18.81 6.13 -6.35
C ALA A 277 -17.83 5.69 -7.46
N ILE A 278 -18.36 5.42 -8.64
CA ILE A 278 -17.54 5.18 -9.84
C ILE A 278 -17.22 6.54 -10.44
N TYR A 279 -15.95 6.91 -10.40
CA TYR A 279 -15.40 8.05 -11.12
C TYR A 279 -14.75 7.55 -12.41
N GLU A 280 -14.77 8.38 -13.45
CA GLU A 280 -13.83 8.30 -14.55
C GLU A 280 -12.73 9.32 -14.29
N PHE A 281 -11.51 8.81 -14.12
CA PHE A 281 -10.30 9.61 -14.04
C PHE A 281 -9.64 9.67 -15.41
N ASP A 282 -9.12 10.84 -15.76
CA ASP A 282 -8.16 11.00 -16.86
C ASP A 282 -6.77 11.21 -16.26
N VAL A 283 -5.84 10.29 -16.52
CA VAL A 283 -4.51 10.29 -15.91
C VAL A 283 -3.40 10.58 -16.91
N GLN A 284 -2.31 11.16 -16.43
CA GLN A 284 -1.09 11.40 -17.20
C GLN A 284 0.12 10.92 -16.43
N ASP A 285 0.92 10.06 -17.06
CA ASP A 285 2.12 9.44 -16.51
C ASP A 285 1.92 8.89 -15.08
N MET A 286 0.78 8.25 -14.80
CA MET A 286 0.51 7.66 -13.49
C MET A 286 1.40 6.43 -13.27
N PRO A 287 2.30 6.44 -12.27
CA PRO A 287 3.25 5.35 -12.08
C PRO A 287 2.59 4.17 -11.36
N VAL A 288 2.73 2.99 -11.95
CA VAL A 288 2.29 1.73 -11.36
C VAL A 288 3.30 0.62 -11.63
N THR A 289 3.29 -0.41 -10.78
CA THR A 289 4.12 -1.60 -10.95
C THR A 289 3.24 -2.81 -11.24
N VAL A 290 3.63 -3.64 -12.21
CA VAL A 290 2.93 -4.91 -12.50
C VAL A 290 3.14 -5.86 -11.33
N ALA A 291 2.10 -6.05 -10.52
CA ALA A 291 2.16 -6.86 -9.32
C ALA A 291 1.79 -8.32 -9.58
N VAL A 292 0.83 -8.58 -10.47
CA VAL A 292 0.51 -9.92 -10.98
C VAL A 292 0.35 -9.83 -12.49
N ASP A 293 1.06 -10.66 -13.23
CA ASP A 293 0.97 -10.71 -14.69
C ASP A 293 -0.14 -11.64 -15.19
N SER A 294 -0.31 -11.69 -16.52
CA SER A 294 -1.32 -12.54 -17.20
C SER A 294 -1.08 -14.04 -17.10
N SER A 295 0.08 -14.45 -16.60
CA SER A 295 0.40 -15.84 -16.32
C SER A 295 0.15 -16.23 -14.86
N GLY A 296 -0.24 -15.27 -14.01
CA GLY A 296 -0.48 -15.47 -12.59
C GLY A 296 0.80 -15.40 -11.74
N ILE A 297 1.91 -14.91 -12.28
CA ILE A 297 3.14 -14.71 -11.51
C ILE A 297 3.00 -13.41 -10.71
N SER A 298 3.14 -13.52 -9.39
CA SER A 298 3.03 -12.39 -8.45
C SER A 298 4.40 -11.94 -7.95
N VAL A 299 4.68 -10.64 -8.06
CA VAL A 299 5.89 -10.01 -7.51
C VAL A 299 5.95 -10.14 -5.98
N HIS A 300 4.80 -10.20 -5.31
CA HIS A 300 4.73 -10.40 -3.85
C HIS A 300 5.17 -11.82 -3.45
N ASN A 301 5.24 -12.76 -4.40
CA ASN A 301 5.76 -14.10 -4.17
C ASN A 301 7.23 -14.23 -4.61
N THR A 302 7.62 -13.57 -5.70
CA THR A 302 8.98 -13.68 -6.26
C THR A 302 9.96 -12.69 -5.63
N GLY A 303 9.56 -11.44 -5.43
CA GLY A 303 10.39 -10.36 -4.88
C GLY A 303 10.95 -10.70 -3.50
N PRO A 304 10.14 -11.10 -2.51
CA PRO A 304 10.66 -11.46 -1.20
C PRO A 304 11.67 -12.61 -1.23
N LYS A 305 11.47 -13.63 -2.08
CA LYS A 305 12.41 -14.76 -2.22
C LYS A 305 13.75 -14.30 -2.81
N GLU A 306 13.71 -13.52 -3.88
CA GLU A 306 14.91 -12.95 -4.49
C GLU A 306 15.71 -12.11 -3.48
N TRP A 307 15.02 -11.32 -2.65
CA TRP A 307 15.68 -10.50 -1.65
C TRP A 307 16.16 -11.29 -0.43
N GLN A 308 15.47 -12.35 -0.01
CA GLN A 308 15.98 -13.28 1.00
C GLN A 308 17.32 -13.88 0.57
N GLU A 309 17.40 -14.35 -0.68
CA GLU A 309 18.65 -14.87 -1.25
C GLU A 309 19.73 -13.78 -1.29
N LYS A 310 19.42 -12.57 -1.77
CA LYS A 310 20.37 -11.45 -1.77
C LYS A 310 20.87 -11.13 -0.37
N ILE A 311 19.97 -11.00 0.60
CA ILE A 311 20.32 -10.71 2.00
C ILE A 311 21.24 -11.79 2.56
N ALA A 312 20.91 -13.07 2.34
CA ALA A 312 21.71 -14.20 2.83
C ALA A 312 23.12 -14.27 2.23
N HIS A 313 23.30 -13.90 0.96
CA HIS A 313 24.60 -13.95 0.27
C HIS A 313 25.40 -12.65 0.39
N SER A 314 24.77 -11.58 0.83
CA SER A 314 25.41 -10.28 0.93
C SER A 314 26.06 -10.09 2.30
N ALA A 315 27.24 -9.45 2.31
CA ALA A 315 27.84 -8.90 3.53
C ALA A 315 27.05 -7.67 4.07
N LEU A 316 25.73 -7.58 3.83
CA LEU A 316 24.89 -6.45 4.22
C LEU A 316 24.74 -6.29 5.74
N SER A 317 25.20 -7.26 6.54
CA SER A 317 25.41 -7.09 7.98
C SER A 317 26.57 -6.14 8.33
N GLN A 318 27.34 -5.67 7.33
CA GLN A 318 28.51 -4.82 7.49
C GLN A 318 28.43 -3.45 6.78
N ILE A 319 27.29 -3.07 6.17
CA ILE A 319 27.19 -1.72 5.58
C ILE A 319 27.22 -0.69 6.73
N PRO A 320 28.26 0.16 6.82
CA PRO A 320 28.29 1.23 7.80
C PRO A 320 27.23 2.26 7.41
N VAL A 321 26.34 2.58 8.33
CA VAL A 321 25.50 3.78 8.22
C VAL A 321 26.42 4.96 8.52
N VAL A 322 26.83 5.67 7.48
CA VAL A 322 27.62 6.89 7.62
C VAL A 322 26.68 7.98 8.13
N ALA A 323 26.92 8.46 9.35
CA ALA A 323 26.22 9.64 9.86
C ALA A 323 26.57 10.85 8.97
N ALA A 324 25.56 11.67 8.66
CA ALA A 324 25.75 12.99 8.06
C ALA A 324 26.29 13.97 9.11
#